data_AF-Q3KZ52-F1
#
_entry.id   AF-Q3KZ52-F1
#
_cell.length_a   1.000
_cell.length_b   1.000
_cell.length_c   1.000
_cell.angle_alpha   90.00
_cell.angle_beta   90.00
_cell.angle_gamma   90.00
#
_symmetry.space_group_name_H-M   'P 1'
#
loop_
_entity.id
_entity.type
_entity.pdbx_description
1 polymer ?
#
loop_
_entity_poly.entity_id
_entity_poly.type
_entity_poly.pdbx_seq_one_letter_code
_entity_poly.pdbx_strand_id
1 'polypeptide(L)'
;MLPTFHWSDYLIFVILLVCYSLIGIYHRYHDVILQKLTSCFRGISLKPNLKKKMDVEELFLGDRNLPLLPIVGSVMASFLSAVGILGTASEAYQCGIQFI
;
A
#
# COMPACT_ATOMS: atom_id res chain seq x y z
N MET A 1 21.51 -29.36 -4.73
CA MET A 1 21.25 -29.42 -3.27
C MET A 1 19.99 -28.59 -3.06
N LEU A 2 18.86 -29.21 -2.72
CA LEU A 2 17.61 -28.48 -2.53
C LEU A 2 17.83 -27.48 -1.37
N PRO A 3 17.72 -26.17 -1.58
CA PRO A 3 17.83 -25.21 -0.50
C PRO A 3 16.68 -25.50 0.47
N THR A 4 17.03 -26.06 1.63
CA THR A 4 16.07 -26.27 2.70
C THR A 4 15.91 -24.94 3.41
N PHE A 5 14.67 -24.45 3.45
CA PHE A 5 14.33 -23.20 4.10
C PHE A 5 14.69 -23.29 5.59
N HIS A 6 15.44 -22.31 6.09
CA HIS A 6 15.83 -22.29 7.49
C HIS A 6 14.62 -21.93 8.35
N TRP A 7 14.56 -22.42 9.59
CA TRP A 7 13.44 -22.14 10.49
C TRP A 7 13.21 -20.63 10.71
N SER A 8 14.27 -19.83 10.59
CA SER A 8 14.21 -18.36 10.65
C SER A 8 13.38 -17.74 9.53
N ASP A 9 13.44 -18.28 8.32
CA ASP A 9 12.77 -17.69 7.16
C ASP A 9 11.24 -17.80 7.28
N TYR A 10 10.77 -18.91 7.86
CA TYR A 10 9.35 -19.09 8.19
C TYR A 10 8.87 -18.12 9.28
N LEU A 11 9.68 -17.88 10.32
CA LEU A 11 9.34 -16.89 11.35
C LEU A 11 9.19 -15.50 10.75
N ILE A 12 10.10 -15.10 9.87
CA ILE A 12 10.04 -13.80 9.20
C ILE A 12 8.79 -13.70 8.33
N PHE A 13 8.45 -14.76 7.60
CA PHE A 13 7.22 -14.80 6.78
C PHE A 13 5.95 -14.66 7.64
N VAL A 14 5.87 -15.37 8.76
CA VAL A 14 4.71 -15.29 9.67
C VAL A 14 4.62 -13.91 10.32
N ILE A 15 5.73 -13.35 10.80
CA ILE A 15 5.76 -12.01 11.38
C ILE A 15 5.35 -10.96 10.34
N LEU A 16 5.86 -11.06 9.11
CA LEU A 16 5.50 -10.18 8.01
C LEU A 16 4.00 -10.24 7.71
N LEU A 17 3.44 -11.46 7.63
CA LEU A 17 2.01 -11.68 7.38
C LEU A 17 1.15 -11.10 8.50
N VAL A 18 1.56 -11.29 9.75
CA VAL A 18 0.88 -10.70 10.92
C VAL A 18 0.97 -9.17 10.87
N CYS A 19 2.13 -8.58 10.55
CA CYS A 19 2.26 -7.14 10.38
C CYS A 19 1.33 -6.61 9.29
N TYR A 20 1.27 -7.23 8.10
CA TYR A 20 0.35 -6.82 7.04
C TYR A 20 -1.13 -6.96 7.43
N SER A 21 -1.48 -8.06 8.11
CA SER A 21 -2.84 -8.25 8.65
C SER A 21 -3.19 -7.16 9.68
N LEU A 22 -2.25 -6.84 10.57
CA LEU A 22 -2.40 -5.78 11.56
C LEU A 22 -2.57 -4.40 10.91
N ILE A 23 -1.85 -4.10 9.82
CA ILE A 23 -2.00 -2.85 9.08
C ILE A 23 -3.39 -2.75 8.44
N GLY A 24 -3.93 -3.85 7.91
CA GLY A 24 -5.30 -3.89 7.39
C GLY A 24 -6.36 -3.70 8.48
N ILE A 25 -6.18 -4.35 9.63
CA ILE A 25 -7.06 -4.17 10.80
C ILE A 25 -6.93 -2.74 11.34
N TYR A 26 -5.72 -2.21 11.40
CA TYR A 26 -5.45 -0.84 11.81
C TYR A 26 -6.14 0.15 10.87
N HIS A 27 -6.08 -0.04 9.55
CA HIS A 27 -6.80 0.81 8.58
C HIS A 27 -8.33 0.79 8.79
N ARG A 28 -8.89 -0.35 9.24
CA ARG A 28 -10.30 -0.43 9.63
C ARG A 28 -10.63 0.38 10.91
N TYR A 29 -9.69 0.51 11.83
CA TYR A 29 -9.82 1.34 13.05
C TYR A 29 -9.28 2.78 12.88
N HIS A 30 -8.60 3.05 11.76
CA HIS A 30 -7.88 4.28 11.46
C HIS A 30 -8.81 5.49 11.38
N ASP A 31 -10.09 5.32 11.02
CA ASP A 31 -11.09 6.39 11.06
C ASP A 31 -11.19 7.07 12.44
N VAL A 32 -10.96 6.32 13.53
CA VAL A 32 -11.01 6.83 14.92
C VAL A 32 -9.69 7.45 15.35
N ILE A 33 -8.56 6.95 14.84
CA ILE A 33 -7.20 7.40 15.21
C ILE A 33 -6.76 8.63 14.42
N LEU A 34 -7.15 8.74 13.15
CA LEU A 34 -6.85 9.89 12.30
C LEU A 34 -7.49 11.16 12.85
N GLN A 35 -8.71 11.05 13.40
CA GLN A 35 -9.39 12.15 14.09
C GLN A 35 -8.61 12.65 15.32
N LYS A 36 -7.97 11.73 16.06
CA LYS A 36 -7.14 12.03 17.24
C LYS A 36 -5.77 12.60 16.84
N LEU A 37 -5.16 12.10 15.77
CA LEU A 37 -3.87 12.55 15.25
C LEU A 37 -3.93 13.95 14.64
N THR A 38 -4.98 14.27 13.88
CA THR A 38 -5.25 15.64 13.35
C THR A 38 -5.42 16.66 14.48
N SER A 39 -5.94 16.23 15.65
CA SER A 39 -6.06 17.10 16.82
C SER A 39 -4.70 17.45 17.46
N CYS A 40 -3.68 16.61 17.26
CA CYS A 40 -2.33 16.78 17.80
C CYS A 40 -1.37 17.47 16.79
N PHE A 41 -1.52 17.20 15.50
CA PHE A 41 -0.72 17.80 14.42
C PHE A 41 -1.47 18.96 13.75
N ARG A 42 -1.44 20.13 14.41
CA ARG A 42 -2.16 21.37 14.05
C ARG A 42 -1.70 22.06 12.74
N GLY A 43 -0.86 21.41 11.93
CA GLY A 43 -0.18 22.01 10.76
C GLY A 43 -0.47 21.36 9.40
N ILE A 44 -1.20 20.24 9.35
CA ILE A 44 -1.63 19.60 8.10
C ILE A 44 -3.17 19.57 8.13
N SER A 45 -3.84 20.42 7.33
CA SER A 45 -5.30 20.52 7.25
C SER A 45 -5.95 19.29 6.59
N LEU A 46 -5.74 18.11 7.17
CA LEU A 46 -6.48 16.90 6.79
C LEU A 46 -7.81 16.90 7.55
N LYS A 47 -8.83 17.51 6.94
CA LYS A 47 -10.22 17.52 7.43
C LYS A 47 -10.68 16.05 7.58
N PRO A 48 -10.95 15.54 8.79
CA PRO A 48 -11.54 14.22 8.93
C PRO A 48 -12.99 14.32 8.44
N ASN A 49 -13.23 13.86 7.21
CA ASN A 49 -14.58 13.81 6.67
C ASN A 49 -15.33 12.70 7.41
N LEU A 50 -16.18 13.15 8.33
CA LEU A 50 -17.31 12.40 8.85
C LEU A 50 -17.91 11.57 7.72
N LYS A 51 -18.05 10.27 7.93
CA LYS A 51 -18.53 9.28 6.95
C LYS A 51 -19.95 9.63 6.50
N LYS A 52 -20.07 10.61 5.61
CA LYS A 52 -21.28 10.91 4.83
C LYS A 52 -21.53 9.66 3.99
N LYS A 53 -22.81 9.27 3.84
CA LYS A 53 -23.15 8.19 2.91
C LYS A 53 -22.59 8.57 1.54
N MET A 54 -21.58 7.83 1.11
CA MET A 54 -20.83 8.09 -0.10
C MET A 54 -21.78 7.81 -1.25
N ASP A 55 -22.15 8.86 -1.97
CA ASP A 55 -22.81 8.69 -3.26
C ASP A 55 -21.79 8.11 -4.26
N VAL A 56 -22.27 7.39 -5.28
CA VAL A 56 -21.40 6.76 -6.28
C VAL A 56 -20.47 7.79 -6.93
N GLU A 57 -20.95 9.01 -7.13
CA GLU A 57 -20.17 10.09 -7.74
C GLU A 57 -19.01 10.54 -6.83
N GLU A 58 -19.21 10.62 -5.52
CA GLU A 58 -18.14 10.97 -4.56
C GLU A 58 -17.06 9.88 -4.48
N LEU A 59 -17.44 8.60 -4.64
CA LEU A 59 -16.50 7.48 -4.65
C LEU A 59 -15.62 7.45 -5.92
N PHE A 60 -16.20 7.74 -7.10
CA PHE A 60 -15.46 7.74 -8.36
C PHE A 60 -14.69 9.04 -8.60
N LEU A 61 -15.22 10.20 -8.18
CA LEU A 61 -14.65 11.52 -8.48
C LEU A 61 -13.77 12.07 -7.36
N GLY A 62 -13.80 11.48 -6.16
CA GLY A 62 -12.93 11.84 -5.05
C GLY A 62 -12.96 13.33 -4.72
N ASP A 63 -14.16 13.94 -4.70
CA ASP A 63 -14.38 15.36 -4.39
C ASP A 63 -13.60 16.35 -5.26
N ARG A 64 -13.02 15.91 -6.40
CA ARG A 64 -12.16 16.71 -7.31
C ARG A 64 -11.01 17.50 -6.64
N ASN A 65 -10.72 17.22 -5.38
CA ASN A 65 -9.79 17.96 -4.52
C ASN A 65 -8.70 17.04 -3.92
N LEU A 66 -8.37 15.95 -4.61
CA LEU A 66 -7.28 15.06 -4.20
C LEU A 66 -5.92 15.68 -4.55
N PRO A 67 -4.97 15.77 -3.61
CA PRO A 67 -3.63 16.27 -3.90
C PRO A 67 -2.87 15.32 -4.84
N LEU A 68 -1.88 15.85 -5.58
CA LEU A 68 -1.15 15.11 -6.61
C LEU A 68 -0.37 13.89 -6.08
N LEU A 69 0.12 13.97 -4.84
CA LEU A 69 0.93 12.90 -4.21
C LEU A 69 0.18 11.56 -4.07
N PRO A 70 -1.01 11.47 -3.43
CA PRO A 70 -1.75 10.22 -3.36
C PRO A 70 -2.25 9.71 -4.72
N ILE A 71 -2.50 10.61 -5.67
CA ILE A 71 -2.90 10.23 -7.04
C ILE A 71 -1.76 9.46 -7.73
N VAL A 72 -0.56 10.06 -7.77
CA VAL A 72 0.61 9.41 -8.37
C VAL A 72 0.95 8.12 -7.62
N GLY A 73 0.86 8.11 -6.29
CA GLY A 73 1.07 6.91 -5.47
C GLY A 73 0.14 5.75 -5.84
N SER A 74 -1.15 6.01 -6.04
CA SER A 74 -2.12 4.98 -6.45
C SER A 74 -1.85 4.46 -7.87
N VAL A 75 -1.49 5.35 -8.79
CA VAL A 75 -1.14 4.98 -10.17
C VAL A 75 0.11 4.11 -10.19
N MET A 76 1.17 4.50 -9.46
CA MET A 76 2.40 3.71 -9.34
C MET A 76 2.13 2.34 -8.72
N ALA A 77 1.34 2.28 -7.64
CA ALA A 77 0.97 1.02 -7.01
C ALA A 77 0.20 0.09 -7.97
N SER A 78 -0.64 0.63 -8.85
CA SER A 78 -1.40 -0.16 -9.84
C SER A 78 -0.51 -0.80 -10.90
N PHE A 79 0.65 -0.20 -11.20
CA PHE A 79 1.61 -0.75 -12.16
C PHE A 79 2.57 -1.78 -11.54
N LEU A 80 2.77 -1.76 -10.22
CA LEU A 80 3.68 -2.67 -9.53
C LEU A 80 2.99 -4.02 -9.26
N SER A 81 3.43 -5.06 -9.95
CA SER A 81 3.00 -6.44 -9.72
C SER A 81 4.20 -7.36 -9.47
N ALA A 82 4.00 -8.38 -8.64
CA ALA A 82 5.02 -9.39 -8.33
C ALA A 82 5.52 -10.10 -9.58
N VAL A 83 4.63 -10.33 -10.56
CA VAL A 83 4.99 -10.98 -11.84
C VAL A 83 5.91 -10.09 -12.65
N GLY A 84 5.68 -8.77 -12.66
CA GLY A 84 6.55 -7.84 -13.38
C GLY A 84 7.96 -7.84 -12.81
N ILE A 85 8.09 -7.74 -11.48
CA ILE A 85 9.39 -7.72 -10.80
C ILE A 85 10.16 -9.03 -11.01
N LEU A 86 9.50 -10.18 -10.79
CA LEU A 86 10.14 -11.49 -10.95
C LEU A 86 10.43 -11.80 -12.42
N GLY A 87 9.53 -11.42 -13.33
CA GLY A 87 9.65 -11.64 -14.76
C GLY A 87 10.77 -10.81 -15.40
N THR A 88 10.84 -9.51 -15.11
CA THR A 88 11.94 -8.67 -15.64
C THR A 88 13.29 -9.12 -15.08
N ALA A 89 13.34 -9.56 -13.81
CA ALA A 89 14.55 -10.12 -13.24
C ALA A 89 14.95 -11.43 -13.95
N SER A 90 14.02 -12.36 -14.17
CA SER A 90 14.33 -13.63 -14.85
C SER A 90 14.77 -13.43 -16.29
N GLU A 91 14.13 -12.54 -17.03
CA GLU A 91 14.51 -12.18 -18.41
C GLU A 91 15.89 -11.51 -18.43
N ALA A 92 16.17 -10.59 -17.51
CA ALA A 92 17.48 -9.95 -17.39
C ALA A 92 18.60 -10.96 -17.07
N TYR A 93 18.30 -12.01 -16.29
CA TYR A 93 19.25 -13.08 -16.02
C TYR A 93 19.53 -13.97 -17.24
N GLN A 94 18.53 -14.22 -18.09
CA GLN A 94 18.68 -15.08 -19.26
C GLN A 94 19.25 -14.34 -20.48
N CYS A 95 18.82 -13.11 -20.70
CA CYS A 95 19.07 -12.36 -21.93
C CYS A 95 19.98 -11.13 -21.75
N GLY A 96 20.44 -10.86 -20.52
CA GLY A 96 21.31 -9.73 -20.20
C GLY A 96 20.60 -8.38 -20.13
N ILE A 97 21.36 -7.31 -19.90
CA ILE A 97 20.85 -5.93 -19.68
C ILE A 97 20.20 -5.27 -20.91
N GLN A 98 20.14 -5.98 -22.05
CA GLN A 98 19.65 -5.43 -23.32
C GLN A 98 18.12 -5.39 -23.42
N PHE A 99 17.40 -5.86 -22.38
CA PHE A 99 15.94 -5.99 -22.33
C PHE A 99 15.22 -4.95 -21.43
N ILE A 100 15.94 -3.94 -20.93
CA ILE A 100 15.33 -2.83 -20.15
C ILE A 100 14.79 -1.73 -21.08
#